data_AF-A0A9D5ISJ8-F1
#
_entry.id   AF-A0A9D5ISJ8-F1
#
_cell.length_a   1.000
_cell.length_b   1.000
_cell.length_c   1.000
_cell.angle_alpha   90.00
_cell.angle_beta   90.00
_cell.angle_gamma   90.00
#
_symmetry.space_group_name_H-M   'P 1'
#
loop_
_entity.id
_entity.type
_entity.pdbx_description
1 polymer ?
#
loop_
_entity_poly.entity_id
_entity_poly.type
_entity_poly.pdbx_seq_one_letter_code
_entity_poly.pdbx_strand_id
1 'polypeptide(L)'
;MIRPLPSHRLLDRVFRILFPGVMLLLLNGCASVSYYSQLASGQWQLLQAREPVANVIADPSRDAKLRTHLAQSQQARAFASEHLHLPDNQSYRLYADIGRPFVVWNVFATTEFSLTPQNHCFPIAGCMAYRGYYSQSAARGEAAIQRLQGMDVSIGGVEAYSTLGWFNDPILNSMMGWGDERLATLIFHELAHQQFYVKDDTEFNESFATFVEQEGTRQWRAFRGLPAETNSRLKQRDQFIALVLATRSRLETLYAQPLPVEQMRERKAAEFEQFRRDYRVMRDIQWAGDKRYDAWVNTPLNNARLLPFGLYDQWVPAFAALFSQVGGDWPRFYAEVERLGGLPVVERKLALKTLADSQPFSG
;
A
#
# COMPACT_ATOMS: atom_id res chain seq x y z
N MET A 1 22.93 75.74 -0.51
CA MET A 1 21.88 74.89 -1.13
C MET A 1 22.27 73.43 -0.93
N ILE A 2 21.65 72.74 0.02
CA ILE A 2 21.93 71.33 0.36
C ILE A 2 20.79 70.50 -0.27
N ARG A 3 21.12 69.62 -1.22
CA ARG A 3 20.15 68.66 -1.81
C ARG A 3 19.90 67.51 -0.82
N PRO A 4 18.65 67.11 -0.55
CA PRO A 4 18.38 65.92 0.25
C PRO A 4 18.63 64.66 -0.60
N LEU A 5 19.31 63.68 0.01
CA LEU A 5 19.51 62.34 -0.56
C LEU A 5 18.16 61.56 -0.57
N PRO A 6 17.85 60.77 -1.61
CA PRO A 6 16.58 60.06 -1.70
C PRO A 6 16.60 58.81 -0.82
N SER A 7 15.88 58.84 0.30
CA SER A 7 15.71 57.72 1.25
C SER A 7 14.88 56.54 0.71
N HIS A 8 14.29 56.66 -0.47
CA HIS A 8 13.40 55.64 -1.04
C HIS A 8 14.12 54.40 -1.62
N ARG A 9 15.43 54.49 -1.92
CA ARG A 9 16.16 53.39 -2.59
C ARG A 9 16.41 52.16 -1.72
N LEU A 10 16.45 52.30 -0.40
CA LEU A 10 16.69 51.18 0.51
C LEU A 10 15.42 50.37 0.78
N LEU A 11 14.29 51.06 1.01
CA LEU A 11 12.97 50.45 1.20
C LEU A 11 12.50 49.68 -0.05
N ASP A 12 12.74 50.21 -1.25
CA ASP A 12 12.43 49.53 -2.52
C ASP A 12 13.22 48.23 -2.74
N ARG A 13 14.46 48.15 -2.25
CA ARG A 13 15.29 46.94 -2.36
C ARG A 13 14.89 45.86 -1.36
N VAL A 14 14.52 46.25 -0.15
CA VAL A 14 14.02 45.33 0.89
C VAL A 14 12.68 44.74 0.46
N PHE A 15 11.73 45.55 0.00
CA PHE A 15 10.45 45.06 -0.50
C PHE A 15 10.59 44.20 -1.76
N ARG A 16 11.51 44.50 -2.70
CA ARG A 16 11.75 43.68 -3.89
C ARG A 16 12.28 42.27 -3.61
N ILE A 17 12.90 42.04 -2.45
CA ILE A 17 13.46 40.73 -2.07
C ILE A 17 12.56 40.02 -1.05
N LEU A 18 12.03 40.74 -0.05
CA LEU A 18 11.13 40.18 0.96
C LEU A 18 9.74 39.86 0.41
N PHE A 19 9.20 40.65 -0.53
CA PHE A 19 7.87 40.38 -1.09
C PHE A 19 7.81 39.06 -1.87
N PRO A 20 8.72 38.74 -2.81
CA PRO A 20 8.75 37.42 -3.43
C PRO A 20 9.12 36.32 -2.43
N GLY A 21 9.98 36.57 -1.43
CA GLY A 21 10.29 35.60 -0.38
C GLY A 21 9.09 35.22 0.50
N VAL A 22 8.30 36.22 0.92
CA VAL A 22 7.05 36.03 1.68
C VAL A 22 5.96 35.42 0.81
N MET A 23 5.85 35.80 -0.47
CA MET A 23 4.95 35.11 -1.40
C MET A 23 5.36 33.65 -1.63
N LEU A 24 6.64 33.34 -1.79
CA LEU A 24 7.11 31.94 -1.89
C LEU A 24 6.79 31.16 -0.61
N LEU A 25 6.96 31.76 0.58
CA LEU A 25 6.62 31.13 1.85
C LEU A 25 5.10 30.91 2.02
N LEU A 26 4.28 31.88 1.61
CA LEU A 26 2.81 31.76 1.63
C LEU A 26 2.29 30.75 0.60
N LEU A 27 2.91 30.66 -0.59
CA LEU A 27 2.53 29.70 -1.63
C LEU A 27 2.85 28.26 -1.23
N ASN A 28 4.01 28.01 -0.60
CA ASN A 28 4.34 26.69 -0.05
C ASN A 28 3.46 26.34 1.16
N GLY A 29 3.14 27.31 2.01
CA GLY A 29 2.21 27.14 3.14
C GLY A 29 0.80 26.75 2.69
N CYS A 30 0.27 27.37 1.64
CA CYS A 30 -1.06 27.06 1.10
C CYS A 30 -1.17 25.63 0.54
N ALA A 31 -0.13 25.14 -0.16
CA ALA A 31 -0.11 23.78 -0.69
C ALA A 31 -0.11 22.73 0.43
N SER A 32 0.67 22.95 1.49
CA SER A 32 0.68 22.08 2.67
C SER A 32 -0.64 22.15 3.45
N VAL A 33 -1.19 23.35 3.67
CA VAL A 33 -2.48 23.54 4.35
C VAL A 33 -3.61 22.87 3.58
N SER A 34 -3.68 23.05 2.26
CA SER A 34 -4.68 22.38 1.42
C SER A 34 -4.56 20.87 1.44
N TYR A 35 -3.36 20.33 1.58
CA TYR A 35 -3.15 18.89 1.65
C TYR A 35 -3.57 18.31 3.00
N TYR A 36 -3.19 18.93 4.11
CA TYR A 36 -3.61 18.45 5.43
C TYR A 36 -5.09 18.69 5.69
N SER A 37 -5.68 19.74 5.12
CA SER A 37 -7.13 19.98 5.21
C SER A 37 -7.92 18.90 4.48
N GLN A 38 -7.48 18.43 3.30
CA GLN A 38 -8.17 17.32 2.62
C GLN A 38 -7.99 15.99 3.37
N LEU A 39 -6.84 15.74 4.01
CA LEU A 39 -6.67 14.56 4.87
C LEU A 39 -7.63 14.59 6.05
N ALA A 40 -7.70 15.71 6.77
CA ALA A 40 -8.59 15.88 7.91
C ALA A 40 -10.08 15.78 7.50
N SER A 41 -10.47 16.48 6.43
CA SER A 41 -11.85 16.45 5.92
C SER A 41 -12.25 15.06 5.43
N GLY A 42 -11.38 14.38 4.69
CA GLY A 42 -11.67 13.05 4.17
C GLY A 42 -11.80 12.01 5.26
N GLN A 43 -10.89 12.03 6.24
CA GLN A 43 -10.97 11.17 7.42
C GLN A 43 -12.23 11.48 8.23
N TRP A 44 -12.55 12.74 8.47
CA TRP A 44 -13.77 13.13 9.19
C TRP A 44 -15.05 12.62 8.50
N GLN A 45 -15.17 12.81 7.18
CA GLN A 45 -16.31 12.31 6.41
C GLN A 45 -16.45 10.79 6.53
N LEU A 46 -15.35 10.05 6.44
CA LEU A 46 -15.36 8.61 6.63
C LEU A 46 -15.81 8.25 8.05
N LEU A 47 -15.24 8.89 9.06
CA LEU A 47 -15.59 8.62 10.46
C LEU A 47 -17.06 8.92 10.76
N GLN A 48 -17.64 9.94 10.12
CA GLN A 48 -19.03 10.34 10.30
C GLN A 48 -20.01 9.42 9.54
N ALA A 49 -19.58 8.81 8.43
CA ALA A 49 -20.41 7.92 7.62
C ALA A 49 -20.58 6.51 8.21
N ARG A 50 -19.91 6.21 9.33
CA ARG A 50 -19.92 4.87 9.93
C ARG A 50 -21.24 4.58 10.63
N GLU A 51 -21.76 3.38 10.39
CA GLU A 51 -22.87 2.79 11.14
C GLU A 51 -22.49 1.36 11.60
N PRO A 52 -23.05 0.85 12.71
CA PRO A 52 -22.79 -0.52 13.15
C PRO A 52 -23.23 -1.54 12.10
N VAL A 53 -22.36 -2.53 11.80
CA VAL A 53 -22.69 -3.60 10.84
C VAL A 53 -23.96 -4.35 11.25
N ALA A 54 -24.15 -4.57 12.55
CA ALA A 54 -25.36 -5.21 13.08
C ALA A 54 -26.65 -4.48 12.67
N ASN A 55 -26.63 -3.15 12.63
CA ASN A 55 -27.79 -2.35 12.23
C ASN A 55 -28.08 -2.53 10.73
N VAL A 56 -27.04 -2.52 9.89
CA VAL A 56 -27.17 -2.74 8.44
C VAL A 56 -27.73 -4.12 8.15
N ILE A 57 -27.24 -5.16 8.85
CA ILE A 57 -27.71 -6.54 8.70
C ILE A 57 -29.18 -6.68 9.14
N ALA A 58 -29.58 -6.00 10.22
CA ALA A 58 -30.94 -6.07 10.76
C ALA A 58 -31.97 -5.31 9.91
N ASP A 59 -31.56 -4.30 9.16
CA ASP A 59 -32.45 -3.45 8.36
C ASP A 59 -32.90 -4.15 7.07
N PRO A 60 -34.20 -4.52 6.95
CA PRO A 60 -34.71 -5.21 5.76
C PRO A 60 -34.80 -4.31 4.51
N SER A 61 -34.68 -2.99 4.66
CA SER A 61 -34.67 -2.05 3.54
C SER A 61 -33.31 -1.98 2.83
N ARG A 62 -32.24 -2.48 3.46
CA ARG A 62 -30.90 -2.54 2.87
C ARG A 62 -30.80 -3.69 1.86
N ASP A 63 -29.91 -3.51 0.89
CA ASP A 63 -29.64 -4.51 -0.13
C ASP A 63 -29.27 -5.87 0.48
N ALA A 64 -29.92 -6.94 0.01
CA ALA A 64 -29.75 -8.28 0.58
C ALA A 64 -28.34 -8.84 0.39
N LYS A 65 -27.65 -8.48 -0.71
CA LYS A 65 -26.26 -8.92 -0.93
C LYS A 65 -25.33 -8.21 0.03
N LEU A 66 -25.49 -6.89 0.22
CA LEU A 66 -24.73 -6.13 1.23
C LEU A 66 -24.87 -6.77 2.61
N ARG A 67 -26.10 -7.04 3.05
CA ARG A 67 -26.38 -7.67 4.35
C ARG A 67 -25.69 -9.03 4.49
N THR A 68 -25.69 -9.83 3.42
CA THR A 68 -25.04 -11.15 3.38
C THR A 68 -23.52 -11.05 3.47
N HIS A 69 -22.91 -10.20 2.63
CA HIS A 69 -21.47 -9.94 2.64
C HIS A 69 -21.00 -9.42 4.01
N LEU A 70 -21.76 -8.50 4.61
CA LEU A 70 -21.45 -8.00 5.95
C LEU A 70 -21.57 -9.11 7.00
N ALA A 71 -22.61 -9.95 6.96
CA ALA A 71 -22.72 -11.07 7.90
C ALA A 71 -21.53 -12.03 7.80
N GLN A 72 -21.08 -12.35 6.59
CA GLN A 72 -19.90 -13.20 6.36
C GLN A 72 -18.61 -12.52 6.85
N SER A 73 -18.47 -11.21 6.64
CA SER A 73 -17.33 -10.45 7.17
C SER A 73 -17.26 -10.49 8.69
N GLN A 74 -18.41 -10.48 9.38
CA GLN A 74 -18.44 -10.57 10.84
C GLN A 74 -18.04 -11.96 11.35
N GLN A 75 -18.35 -13.02 10.61
CA GLN A 75 -17.85 -14.36 10.92
C GLN A 75 -16.32 -14.44 10.79
N ALA A 76 -15.76 -13.87 9.72
CA ALA A 76 -14.31 -13.77 9.56
C ALA A 76 -13.69 -12.92 10.68
N ARG A 77 -14.32 -11.80 11.04
CA ARG A 77 -13.86 -10.91 12.12
C ARG A 77 -13.83 -11.62 13.49
N ALA A 78 -14.84 -12.45 13.79
CA ALA A 78 -14.86 -13.27 15.00
C ALA A 78 -13.76 -14.34 14.97
N PHE A 79 -13.63 -15.04 13.84
CA PHE A 79 -12.56 -16.02 13.64
C PHE A 79 -11.17 -15.43 13.84
N ALA A 80 -10.92 -14.21 13.33
CA ALA A 80 -9.66 -13.49 13.51
C ALA A 80 -9.28 -13.37 15.00
N SER A 81 -10.22 -12.99 15.86
CA SER A 81 -9.94 -12.83 17.29
C SER A 81 -9.92 -14.15 18.04
N GLU A 82 -10.85 -15.06 17.76
CA GLU A 82 -11.00 -16.30 18.50
C GLU A 82 -9.96 -17.37 18.14
N HIS A 83 -9.52 -17.41 16.88
CA HIS A 83 -8.66 -18.49 16.38
C HIS A 83 -7.27 -17.99 15.96
N LEU A 84 -7.17 -16.77 15.43
CA LEU A 84 -5.88 -16.18 15.06
C LEU A 84 -5.28 -15.32 16.18
N HIS A 85 -6.00 -15.10 17.29
CA HIS A 85 -5.58 -14.23 18.39
C HIS A 85 -5.29 -12.78 17.97
N LEU A 86 -5.95 -12.31 16.91
CA LEU A 86 -5.88 -10.92 16.48
C LEU A 86 -6.74 -10.01 17.39
N PRO A 87 -6.43 -8.70 17.46
CA PRO A 87 -7.10 -7.79 18.40
C PRO A 87 -8.64 -7.87 18.33
N ASP A 88 -9.31 -7.97 19.47
CA ASP A 88 -10.77 -7.89 19.57
C ASP A 88 -11.22 -6.45 19.89
N ASN A 89 -11.24 -5.62 18.86
CA ASN A 89 -11.61 -4.21 18.92
C ASN A 89 -12.80 -3.92 17.98
N GLN A 90 -13.13 -2.63 17.84
CA GLN A 90 -14.26 -2.19 17.02
C GLN A 90 -13.93 -2.05 15.51
N SER A 91 -12.67 -2.21 15.10
CA SER A 91 -12.29 -2.21 13.68
C SER A 91 -12.99 -3.36 12.96
N TYR A 92 -13.53 -3.06 11.78
CA TYR A 92 -14.31 -3.94 10.91
C TYR A 92 -15.63 -4.47 11.52
N ARG A 93 -16.11 -3.85 12.61
CA ARG A 93 -17.49 -4.03 13.13
C ARG A 93 -18.45 -2.90 12.71
N LEU A 94 -17.92 -1.91 11.99
CA LEU A 94 -18.63 -0.77 11.43
C LEU A 94 -18.65 -0.87 9.91
N TYR A 95 -19.69 -0.33 9.28
CA TYR A 95 -19.81 -0.18 7.83
C TYR A 95 -19.86 1.31 7.48
N ALA A 96 -19.22 1.70 6.39
CA ALA A 96 -19.38 3.04 5.83
C ALA A 96 -19.53 2.96 4.31
N ASP A 97 -20.66 3.46 3.80
CA ASP A 97 -20.82 3.72 2.37
C ASP A 97 -20.26 5.10 2.03
N ILE A 98 -19.08 5.12 1.41
CA ILE A 98 -18.41 6.37 0.99
C ILE A 98 -18.86 6.82 -0.40
N GLY A 99 -19.76 6.09 -1.08
CA GLY A 99 -20.33 6.47 -2.38
C GLY A 99 -19.33 6.51 -3.53
N ARG A 100 -18.13 5.91 -3.37
CA ARG A 100 -17.05 5.92 -4.36
C ARG A 100 -16.27 4.60 -4.36
N PRO A 101 -15.61 4.23 -5.48
CA PRO A 101 -14.94 2.93 -5.61
C PRO A 101 -13.60 2.82 -4.86
N PHE A 102 -13.01 3.95 -4.43
CA PHE A 102 -11.73 3.97 -3.73
C PHE A 102 -11.81 4.95 -2.56
N VAL A 103 -11.26 4.54 -1.42
CA VAL A 103 -11.26 5.38 -0.22
C VAL A 103 -10.25 6.52 -0.34
N VAL A 104 -9.07 6.22 -0.88
CA VAL A 104 -8.03 7.18 -1.22
C VAL A 104 -7.39 6.82 -2.56
N TRP A 105 -6.63 7.77 -3.10
CA TRP A 105 -5.84 7.65 -4.32
C TRP A 105 -4.38 7.91 -3.97
N ASN A 106 -3.52 6.92 -4.15
CA ASN A 106 -2.09 7.04 -3.91
C ASN A 106 -1.40 7.55 -5.18
N VAL A 107 -0.59 8.59 -5.02
CA VAL A 107 0.33 9.08 -6.04
C VAL A 107 1.72 8.54 -5.71
N PHE A 108 2.27 7.78 -6.66
CA PHE A 108 3.63 7.26 -6.64
C PHE A 108 4.46 8.01 -7.66
N ALA A 109 5.70 8.36 -7.31
CA ALA A 109 6.61 8.94 -8.28
C ALA A 109 8.08 8.57 -8.05
N THR A 110 8.81 8.58 -9.16
CA THR A 110 10.26 8.38 -9.21
C THR A 110 10.84 9.31 -10.27
N THR A 111 12.14 9.57 -10.21
CA THR A 111 12.82 10.16 -11.38
C THR A 111 12.74 9.19 -12.57
N GLU A 112 12.89 9.74 -13.78
CA GLU A 112 12.72 9.00 -15.04
C GLU A 112 13.60 7.74 -15.14
N PHE A 113 14.79 7.73 -14.53
CA PHE A 113 15.74 6.62 -14.54
C PHE A 113 16.10 6.17 -13.12
N SER A 114 15.09 6.00 -12.29
CA SER A 114 15.25 5.43 -10.95
C SER A 114 14.01 4.65 -10.54
N LEU A 115 14.21 3.63 -9.69
CA LEU A 115 13.15 2.93 -8.97
C LEU A 115 13.09 3.35 -7.49
N THR A 116 13.86 4.35 -7.09
CA THR A 116 13.76 4.98 -5.77
C THR A 116 12.54 5.90 -5.74
N PRO A 117 11.60 5.68 -4.81
CA PRO A 117 10.42 6.53 -4.68
C PRO A 117 10.78 7.93 -4.19
N GLN A 118 10.01 8.91 -4.63
CA GLN A 118 9.91 10.20 -3.95
C GLN A 118 9.17 9.99 -2.63
N ASN A 119 9.90 10.05 -1.52
CA ASN A 119 9.33 9.87 -0.20
C ASN A 119 8.57 11.10 0.29
N HIS A 120 7.48 10.87 1.00
CA HIS A 120 6.68 11.88 1.67
C HIS A 120 6.66 11.60 3.17
N CYS A 121 7.12 12.55 3.98
CA CYS A 121 7.24 12.36 5.42
C CYS A 121 6.10 13.05 6.19
N PHE A 122 5.52 12.31 7.12
CA PHE A 122 4.39 12.70 7.93
C PHE A 122 4.80 12.68 9.41
N PRO A 123 4.35 13.63 10.25
CA PRO A 123 4.80 13.72 11.64
C PRO A 123 4.55 12.45 12.47
N ILE A 124 3.46 11.75 12.18
CA ILE A 124 3.02 10.57 12.94
C ILE A 124 3.41 9.27 12.21
N ALA A 125 3.07 9.16 10.93
CA ALA A 125 3.21 7.93 10.15
C ALA A 125 4.63 7.67 9.59
N GLY A 126 5.59 8.58 9.79
CA GLY A 126 6.93 8.44 9.20
C GLY A 126 6.95 8.78 7.71
N CYS A 127 7.94 8.27 6.98
CA CYS A 127 8.08 8.53 5.55
C CYS A 127 7.49 7.38 4.72
N MET A 128 6.64 7.72 3.76
CA MET A 128 6.00 6.76 2.86
C MET A 128 6.47 6.99 1.41
N ALA A 129 6.55 5.89 0.65
CA ALA A 129 6.93 5.89 -0.77
C ALA A 129 5.84 6.44 -1.72
N TYR A 130 4.75 6.96 -1.15
CA TYR A 130 3.59 7.50 -1.87
C TYR A 130 2.91 8.60 -1.06
N ARG A 131 2.01 9.34 -1.72
CA ARG A 131 1.14 10.34 -1.09
C ARG A 131 -0.32 10.04 -1.36
N GLY A 132 -1.10 9.83 -0.30
CA GLY A 132 -2.53 9.51 -0.37
C GLY A 132 -3.43 10.76 -0.45
N TYR A 133 -4.50 10.67 -1.23
CA TYR A 133 -5.50 11.73 -1.44
C TYR A 133 -6.91 11.16 -1.39
N TYR A 134 -7.81 11.75 -0.59
CA TYR A 134 -9.23 11.35 -0.59
C TYR A 134 -9.97 11.74 -1.88
N SER A 135 -9.45 12.75 -2.60
CA SER A 135 -9.99 13.20 -3.87
C SER A 135 -9.14 12.73 -5.05
N GLN A 136 -9.78 12.09 -6.03
CA GLN A 136 -9.12 11.71 -7.29
C GLN A 136 -8.60 12.94 -8.06
N SER A 137 -9.34 14.05 -8.03
CA SER A 137 -8.91 15.27 -8.75
C SER A 137 -7.66 15.87 -8.11
N ALA A 138 -7.53 15.82 -6.78
CA ALA A 138 -6.33 16.24 -6.08
C ALA A 138 -5.13 15.34 -6.43
N ALA A 139 -5.32 14.01 -6.44
CA ALA A 139 -4.29 13.07 -6.89
C ALA A 139 -3.85 13.32 -8.35
N ARG A 140 -4.80 13.61 -9.24
CA ARG A 140 -4.51 13.97 -10.64
C ARG A 140 -3.74 15.28 -10.76
N GLY A 141 -4.09 16.27 -9.94
CA GLY A 141 -3.38 17.55 -9.86
C GLY A 141 -1.93 17.38 -9.44
N GLU A 142 -1.69 16.66 -8.35
CA GLU A 142 -0.32 16.33 -7.89
C GLU A 142 0.45 15.56 -8.97
N ALA A 143 -0.18 14.55 -9.57
CA ALA A 143 0.47 13.77 -10.60
C ALA A 143 0.83 14.59 -11.84
N ALA A 144 0.04 15.61 -12.19
CA ALA A 144 0.35 16.53 -13.28
C ALA A 144 1.57 17.41 -12.94
N ILE A 145 1.65 17.93 -11.70
CA ILE A 145 2.80 18.72 -11.23
C ILE A 145 4.09 17.90 -11.32
N GLN A 146 4.08 16.66 -10.82
CA GLN A 146 5.26 15.81 -10.83
C GLN A 146 5.66 15.39 -12.25
N ARG A 147 4.71 15.13 -13.16
CA ARG A 147 5.01 14.86 -14.57
C ARG A 147 5.65 16.06 -15.28
N LEU A 148 5.23 17.29 -14.96
CA LEU A 148 5.87 18.51 -15.49
C LEU A 148 7.33 18.64 -15.05
N GLN A 149 7.71 18.00 -13.94
CA GLN A 149 9.10 17.93 -13.46
C GLN A 149 9.89 16.78 -14.12
N GLY A 150 9.31 16.07 -15.10
CA GLY A 150 9.96 14.94 -15.77
C GLY A 150 9.95 13.63 -14.96
N MET A 151 9.11 13.54 -13.94
CA MET A 151 8.99 12.33 -13.11
C MET A 151 8.14 11.27 -13.81
N ASP A 152 8.46 10.01 -13.56
CA ASP A 152 7.53 8.91 -13.77
C ASP A 152 6.50 8.95 -12.65
N VAL A 153 5.20 8.93 -13.00
CA VAL A 153 4.12 9.06 -12.02
C VAL A 153 3.01 8.05 -12.28
N SER A 154 2.57 7.38 -11.22
CA SER A 154 1.42 6.46 -11.23
C SER A 154 0.39 6.90 -10.18
N ILE A 155 -0.89 6.75 -10.50
CA ILE A 155 -1.99 6.93 -9.55
C ILE A 155 -2.66 5.58 -9.37
N GLY A 156 -2.73 5.11 -8.12
CA GLY A 156 -3.44 3.89 -7.74
C GLY A 156 -4.65 4.20 -6.88
N GLY A 157 -5.81 3.64 -7.22
CA GLY A 157 -6.96 3.65 -6.32
C GLY A 157 -6.73 2.65 -5.19
N VAL A 158 -6.90 3.10 -3.95
CA VAL A 158 -6.79 2.27 -2.76
C VAL A 158 -8.20 1.94 -2.30
N GLU A 159 -8.53 0.66 -2.31
CA GLU A 159 -9.88 0.21 -2.00
C GLU A 159 -10.10 -0.03 -0.49
N ALA A 160 -9.01 -0.13 0.29
CA ALA A 160 -8.99 -0.27 1.75
C ALA A 160 -7.68 0.28 2.34
N TYR A 161 -7.72 0.81 3.56
CA TYR A 161 -6.52 1.02 4.39
C TYR A 161 -6.89 0.89 5.87
N SER A 162 -5.89 0.62 6.71
CA SER A 162 -5.97 0.67 8.16
C SER A 162 -5.36 1.95 8.72
N THR A 163 -5.95 2.49 9.78
CA THR A 163 -5.37 3.58 10.57
C THR A 163 -4.46 3.05 11.69
N LEU A 164 -4.02 1.79 11.60
CA LEU A 164 -3.18 1.13 12.60
C LEU A 164 -3.82 1.16 14.01
N GLY A 165 -5.17 1.16 14.07
CA GLY A 165 -5.93 1.18 15.31
C GLY A 165 -6.13 2.57 15.94
N TRP A 166 -5.70 3.65 15.30
CA TRP A 166 -6.00 5.02 15.76
C TRP A 166 -7.51 5.33 15.71
N PHE A 167 -8.22 4.69 14.79
CA PHE A 167 -9.68 4.73 14.70
C PHE A 167 -10.24 3.32 14.52
N ASN A 168 -11.54 3.19 14.79
CA ASN A 168 -12.29 1.99 14.43
C ASN A 168 -12.54 2.02 12.91
N ASP A 169 -11.64 1.40 12.16
CA ASP A 169 -11.67 1.34 10.71
C ASP A 169 -12.91 0.55 10.25
N PRO A 170 -13.79 1.11 9.40
CA PRO A 170 -14.98 0.42 8.95
C PRO A 170 -14.70 -0.50 7.76
N ILE A 171 -15.61 -1.44 7.53
CA ILE A 171 -15.79 -2.08 6.23
C ILE A 171 -16.37 -1.03 5.27
N LEU A 172 -15.73 -0.85 4.12
CA LEU A 172 -16.11 0.16 3.14
C LEU A 172 -16.91 -0.44 1.98
N ASN A 173 -17.81 0.33 1.37
CA ASN A 173 -18.51 -0.10 0.16
C ASN A 173 -17.54 -0.47 -1.00
N SER A 174 -16.34 0.13 -1.05
CA SER A 174 -15.28 -0.22 -2.01
C SER A 174 -14.77 -1.66 -1.87
N MET A 175 -14.92 -2.29 -0.70
CA MET A 175 -14.47 -3.67 -0.46
C MET A 175 -15.52 -4.71 -0.88
N MET A 176 -16.77 -4.29 -1.14
CA MET A 176 -17.89 -5.21 -1.38
C MET A 176 -17.84 -5.89 -2.76
N GLY A 177 -17.02 -5.40 -3.69
CA GLY A 177 -16.88 -5.98 -5.04
C GLY A 177 -15.96 -7.20 -5.14
N TRP A 178 -15.27 -7.57 -4.06
CA TRP A 178 -14.13 -8.49 -4.11
C TRP A 178 -14.46 -9.97 -3.89
N GLY A 179 -15.66 -10.25 -3.38
CA GLY A 179 -16.04 -11.55 -2.84
C GLY A 179 -15.63 -11.73 -1.38
N ASP A 180 -16.33 -12.61 -0.68
CA ASP A 180 -16.22 -12.77 0.79
C ASP A 180 -14.85 -13.18 1.27
N GLU A 181 -14.17 -14.03 0.50
CA GLU A 181 -12.85 -14.52 0.89
C GLU A 181 -11.84 -13.39 0.88
N ARG A 182 -11.78 -12.59 -0.18
CA ARG A 182 -10.83 -11.46 -0.28
C ARG A 182 -11.10 -10.39 0.77
N LEU A 183 -12.36 -10.18 1.18
CA LEU A 183 -12.68 -9.31 2.31
C LEU A 183 -12.20 -9.92 3.64
N ALA A 184 -12.40 -11.23 3.85
CA ALA A 184 -11.92 -11.92 5.04
C ALA A 184 -10.38 -11.87 5.16
N THR A 185 -9.66 -12.13 4.06
CA THR A 185 -8.20 -12.10 4.03
C THR A 185 -7.68 -10.69 4.33
N LEU A 186 -8.29 -9.65 3.75
CA LEU A 186 -7.99 -8.25 4.08
C LEU A 186 -8.18 -7.97 5.58
N ILE A 187 -9.31 -8.40 6.17
CA ILE A 187 -9.55 -8.17 7.61
C ILE A 187 -8.42 -8.78 8.45
N PHE A 188 -7.91 -9.97 8.09
CA PHE A 188 -6.79 -10.59 8.80
C PHE A 188 -5.50 -9.76 8.65
N HIS A 189 -5.20 -9.32 7.43
CA HIS A 189 -4.05 -8.47 7.12
C HIS A 189 -4.05 -7.19 7.96
N GLU A 190 -5.17 -6.46 7.91
CA GLU A 190 -5.25 -5.14 8.53
C GLU A 190 -5.30 -5.22 10.07
N LEU A 191 -5.91 -6.27 10.62
CA LEU A 191 -5.84 -6.55 12.05
C LEU A 191 -4.43 -6.99 12.49
N ALA A 192 -3.64 -7.62 11.62
CA ALA A 192 -2.24 -7.91 11.92
C ALA A 192 -1.46 -6.60 12.10
N HIS A 193 -1.67 -5.58 11.27
CA HIS A 193 -1.07 -4.27 11.50
C HIS A 193 -1.48 -3.62 12.84
N GLN A 194 -2.70 -3.89 13.31
CA GLN A 194 -3.15 -3.43 14.64
C GLN A 194 -2.56 -4.27 15.77
N GLN A 195 -2.19 -5.53 15.49
CA GLN A 195 -1.50 -6.40 16.43
C GLN A 195 -0.05 -5.95 16.65
N PHE A 196 0.67 -5.62 15.58
CA PHE A 196 2.05 -5.16 15.69
C PHE A 196 2.49 -4.32 14.47
N TYR A 197 3.24 -3.25 14.74
CA TYR A 197 3.77 -2.35 13.72
C TYR A 197 5.12 -1.74 14.15
N VAL A 198 6.10 -1.78 13.25
CA VAL A 198 7.44 -1.21 13.42
C VAL A 198 7.56 0.08 12.63
N LYS A 199 7.86 1.19 13.32
CA LYS A 199 8.05 2.48 12.67
C LYS A 199 9.20 2.44 11.66
N ASP A 200 9.00 3.06 10.51
CA ASP A 200 9.98 3.22 9.42
C ASP A 200 10.53 1.88 8.83
N ASP A 201 9.80 0.76 8.99
CA ASP A 201 10.14 -0.54 8.39
C ASP A 201 8.97 -1.17 7.63
N THR A 202 8.69 -0.63 6.43
CA THR A 202 7.63 -1.11 5.55
C THR A 202 7.81 -2.57 5.16
N GLU A 203 9.05 -2.99 4.81
CA GLU A 203 9.32 -4.39 4.43
C GLU A 203 8.91 -5.36 5.54
N PHE A 204 9.23 -5.04 6.81
CA PHE A 204 8.84 -5.87 7.95
C PHE A 204 7.32 -5.92 8.12
N ASN A 205 6.67 -4.76 8.18
CA ASN A 205 5.25 -4.65 8.50
C ASN A 205 4.37 -5.36 7.47
N GLU A 206 4.63 -5.13 6.19
CA GLU A 206 3.84 -5.70 5.11
C GLU A 206 4.07 -7.21 4.99
N SER A 207 5.31 -7.68 5.17
CA SER A 207 5.59 -9.13 5.17
C SER A 207 4.97 -9.86 6.36
N PHE A 208 4.94 -9.24 7.54
CA PHE A 208 4.25 -9.78 8.72
C PHE A 208 2.75 -9.90 8.47
N ALA A 209 2.10 -8.80 8.05
CA ALA A 209 0.67 -8.79 7.80
C ALA A 209 0.27 -9.73 6.66
N THR A 210 1.07 -9.81 5.60
CA THR A 210 0.89 -10.75 4.49
C THR A 210 1.02 -12.21 4.93
N PHE A 211 1.96 -12.53 5.83
CA PHE A 211 2.05 -13.87 6.38
C PHE A 211 0.80 -14.23 7.20
N VAL A 212 0.37 -13.34 8.10
CA VAL A 212 -0.83 -13.54 8.92
C VAL A 212 -2.08 -13.68 8.03
N GLU A 213 -2.18 -12.90 6.97
CA GLU A 213 -3.23 -13.03 5.96
C GLU A 213 -3.24 -14.42 5.33
N GLN A 214 -2.09 -14.88 4.81
CA GLN A 214 -2.00 -16.16 4.09
C GLN A 214 -2.32 -17.35 5.01
N GLU A 215 -1.71 -17.39 6.18
CA GLU A 215 -1.91 -18.46 7.15
C GLU A 215 -3.31 -18.40 7.78
N GLY A 216 -3.81 -17.19 8.09
CA GLY A 216 -5.18 -16.97 8.55
C GLY A 216 -6.22 -17.40 7.52
N THR A 217 -5.98 -17.15 6.24
CA THR A 217 -6.85 -17.59 5.14
C THR A 217 -6.87 -19.12 5.03
N ARG A 218 -5.71 -19.77 5.14
CA ARG A 218 -5.60 -21.23 5.17
C ARG A 218 -6.43 -21.82 6.31
N GLN A 219 -6.27 -21.30 7.52
CA GLN A 219 -7.01 -21.76 8.70
C GLN A 219 -8.52 -21.44 8.58
N TRP A 220 -8.88 -20.28 8.04
CA TRP A 220 -10.27 -19.88 7.82
C TRP A 220 -11.00 -20.78 6.81
N ARG A 221 -10.33 -21.16 5.72
CA ARG A 221 -10.88 -22.12 4.76
C ARG A 221 -11.09 -23.48 5.41
N ALA A 222 -10.11 -23.96 6.17
CA ALA A 222 -10.22 -25.23 6.91
C ALA A 222 -11.37 -25.20 7.93
N PHE A 223 -11.52 -24.12 8.68
CA PHE A 223 -12.62 -23.90 9.64
C PHE A 223 -13.99 -24.01 8.97
N ARG A 224 -14.12 -23.52 7.72
CA ARG A 224 -15.36 -23.61 6.93
C ARG A 224 -15.51 -24.92 6.15
N GLY A 225 -14.60 -25.87 6.30
CA GLY A 225 -14.59 -27.11 5.51
C GLY A 225 -14.37 -26.90 4.01
N LEU A 226 -13.78 -25.77 3.62
CA LEU A 226 -13.43 -25.49 2.23
C LEU A 226 -12.08 -26.12 1.88
N PRO A 227 -11.88 -26.55 0.62
CA PRO A 227 -10.58 -27.07 0.21
C PRO A 227 -9.49 -26.01 0.41
N ALA A 228 -8.22 -26.42 0.52
CA ALA A 228 -7.12 -25.47 0.43
C ALA A 228 -7.27 -24.59 -0.82
N GLU A 229 -6.75 -23.37 -0.77
CA GLU A 229 -6.74 -22.53 -1.97
C GLU A 229 -6.04 -23.31 -3.10
N THR A 230 -6.59 -23.23 -4.32
CA THR A 230 -5.97 -23.94 -5.43
C THR A 230 -4.57 -23.35 -5.64
N ASN A 231 -3.53 -24.19 -5.50
CA ASN A 231 -2.13 -23.80 -5.68
C ASN A 231 -1.90 -22.95 -6.94
N SER A 232 -2.74 -23.08 -7.96
CA SER A 232 -2.68 -22.27 -9.18
C SER A 232 -2.82 -20.76 -8.94
N ARG A 233 -3.74 -20.28 -8.08
CA ARG A 233 -3.94 -18.82 -7.91
C ARG A 233 -2.80 -18.15 -7.16
N LEU A 234 -2.37 -18.75 -6.06
CA LEU A 234 -1.21 -18.30 -5.29
C LEU A 234 0.04 -18.35 -6.18
N LYS A 235 0.27 -19.47 -6.87
CA LYS A 235 1.38 -19.60 -7.82
C LYS A 235 1.34 -18.53 -8.92
N GLN A 236 0.18 -18.25 -9.51
CA GLN A 236 0.03 -17.19 -10.51
C GLN A 236 0.36 -15.80 -9.96
N ARG A 237 -0.06 -15.50 -8.72
CA ARG A 237 0.31 -14.27 -8.02
C ARG A 237 1.82 -14.19 -7.82
N ASP A 238 2.43 -15.23 -7.27
CA ASP A 238 3.85 -15.25 -6.95
C ASP A 238 4.71 -15.16 -8.23
N GLN A 239 4.29 -15.86 -9.30
CA GLN A 239 4.95 -15.76 -10.62
C GLN A 239 4.83 -14.37 -11.24
N PHE A 240 3.66 -13.71 -11.11
CA PHE A 240 3.47 -12.35 -11.58
C PHE A 240 4.37 -11.36 -10.82
N ILE A 241 4.40 -11.47 -9.49
CA ILE A 241 5.24 -10.64 -8.63
C ILE A 241 6.73 -10.86 -8.96
N ALA A 242 7.15 -12.12 -9.09
CA ALA A 242 8.52 -12.46 -9.49
C ALA A 242 8.91 -11.83 -10.83
N LEU A 243 7.99 -11.82 -11.82
CA LEU A 243 8.25 -11.16 -13.10
C LEU A 243 8.39 -9.63 -12.95
N VAL A 244 7.57 -8.99 -12.12
CA VAL A 244 7.70 -7.55 -11.83
C VAL A 244 9.04 -7.26 -11.14
N LEU A 245 9.43 -8.05 -10.14
CA LEU A 245 10.70 -7.88 -9.42
C LEU A 245 11.92 -8.11 -10.34
N ALA A 246 11.88 -9.13 -11.20
CA ALA A 246 12.92 -9.36 -12.20
C ALA A 246 13.04 -8.17 -13.16
N THR A 247 11.92 -7.57 -13.55
CA THR A 247 11.90 -6.36 -14.39
C THR A 247 12.51 -5.16 -13.67
N ARG A 248 12.21 -4.98 -12.38
CA ARG A 248 12.84 -3.94 -11.57
C ARG A 248 14.36 -4.10 -11.51
N SER A 249 14.84 -5.31 -11.27
CA SER A 249 16.27 -5.62 -11.21
C SER A 249 16.99 -5.33 -12.55
N ARG A 250 16.35 -5.65 -13.69
CA ARG A 250 16.88 -5.29 -15.02
C ARG A 250 16.92 -3.78 -15.24
N LEU A 251 15.88 -3.06 -14.83
CA LEU A 251 15.82 -1.60 -14.93
C LEU A 251 16.88 -0.93 -14.03
N GLU A 252 17.10 -1.39 -12.81
CA GLU A 252 18.16 -0.91 -11.92
C GLU A 252 19.55 -1.09 -12.56
N THR A 253 19.80 -2.26 -13.15
CA THR A 253 21.04 -2.56 -13.87
C THR A 253 21.19 -1.66 -15.11
N LEU A 254 20.09 -1.39 -15.82
CA LEU A 254 20.08 -0.49 -16.97
C LEU A 254 20.41 0.95 -16.56
N TYR A 255 19.77 1.46 -15.50
CA TYR A 255 19.94 2.85 -15.04
C TYR A 255 21.33 3.14 -14.47
N ALA A 256 22.07 2.12 -14.06
CA ALA A 256 23.48 2.24 -13.64
C ALA A 256 24.46 2.43 -14.82
N GLN A 257 24.02 2.23 -16.08
CA GLN A 257 24.90 2.35 -17.25
C GLN A 257 25.09 3.82 -17.66
N PRO A 258 26.29 4.22 -18.10
CA PRO A 258 26.57 5.59 -18.55
C PRO A 258 26.08 5.81 -19.99
N LEU A 259 24.77 5.71 -20.21
CA LEU A 259 24.14 5.88 -21.53
C LEU A 259 23.65 7.32 -21.73
N PRO A 260 23.66 7.84 -22.97
CA PRO A 260 22.93 9.05 -23.31
C PRO A 260 21.44 8.91 -23.00
N VAL A 261 20.81 10.01 -22.57
CA VAL A 261 19.40 10.03 -22.12
C VAL A 261 18.45 9.39 -23.13
N GLU A 262 18.57 9.70 -24.42
CA GLU A 262 17.68 9.13 -25.46
C GLU A 262 17.84 7.61 -25.58
N GLN A 263 19.07 7.08 -25.47
CA GLN A 263 19.30 5.63 -25.48
C GLN A 263 18.75 4.98 -24.20
N MET A 264 18.83 5.66 -23.05
CA MET A 264 18.25 5.18 -21.80
C MET A 264 16.73 5.07 -21.90
N ARG A 265 16.06 6.06 -22.50
CA ARG A 265 14.61 6.03 -22.77
C ARG A 265 14.21 4.87 -23.67
N GLU A 266 14.93 4.68 -24.77
CA GLU A 266 14.67 3.59 -25.72
C GLU A 266 14.80 2.22 -25.02
N ARG A 267 15.90 2.01 -24.28
CA ARG A 267 16.13 0.74 -23.56
C ARG A 267 15.12 0.52 -22.44
N LYS A 268 14.75 1.56 -21.69
CA LYS A 268 13.68 1.51 -20.67
C LYS A 268 12.36 1.06 -21.29
N ALA A 269 11.98 1.65 -22.43
CA ALA A 269 10.77 1.25 -23.15
C ALA A 269 10.84 -0.20 -23.63
N ALA A 270 12.00 -0.64 -24.14
CA ALA A 270 12.23 -2.02 -24.56
C ALA A 270 12.10 -3.02 -23.39
N GLU A 271 12.55 -2.67 -22.18
CA GLU A 271 12.38 -3.49 -20.97
C GLU A 271 10.91 -3.64 -20.58
N PHE A 272 10.10 -2.59 -20.65
CA PHE A 272 8.66 -2.69 -20.41
C PHE A 272 7.93 -3.51 -21.48
N GLU A 273 8.37 -3.45 -22.74
CA GLU A 273 7.85 -4.34 -23.78
C GLU A 273 8.29 -5.79 -23.61
N GLN A 274 9.51 -6.03 -23.09
CA GLN A 274 9.96 -7.37 -22.69
C GLN A 274 9.09 -7.93 -21.57
N PHE A 275 8.84 -7.13 -20.52
CA PHE A 275 7.91 -7.51 -19.45
C PHE A 275 6.54 -7.93 -20.00
N ARG A 276 5.97 -7.18 -20.96
CA ARG A 276 4.68 -7.55 -21.58
C ARG A 276 4.76 -8.85 -22.37
N ARG A 277 5.87 -9.13 -23.06
CA ARG A 277 6.09 -10.40 -23.76
C ARG A 277 6.17 -11.56 -22.78
N ASP A 278 7.00 -11.44 -21.74
CA ASP A 278 7.18 -12.46 -20.72
C ASP A 278 5.87 -12.77 -19.99
N TYR A 279 5.10 -11.73 -19.66
CA TYR A 279 3.77 -11.86 -19.10
C TYR A 279 2.84 -12.67 -20.02
N ARG A 280 2.76 -12.34 -21.31
CA ARG A 280 1.90 -13.06 -22.27
C ARG A 280 2.29 -14.52 -22.40
N VAL A 281 3.60 -14.82 -22.48
CA VAL A 281 4.11 -16.20 -22.53
C VAL A 281 3.70 -16.97 -21.27
N MET A 282 3.91 -16.38 -20.09
CA MET A 282 3.53 -16.99 -18.82
C MET A 282 2.02 -17.22 -18.73
N ARG A 283 1.23 -16.22 -19.08
CA ARG A 283 -0.24 -16.27 -19.10
C ARG A 283 -0.76 -17.37 -20.01
N ASP A 284 -0.27 -17.41 -21.24
CA ASP A 284 -0.81 -18.28 -22.28
C ASP A 284 -0.36 -19.74 -22.10
N ILE A 285 0.87 -19.96 -21.63
CA ILE A 285 1.44 -21.32 -21.46
C ILE A 285 1.18 -21.89 -20.07
N GLN A 286 1.45 -21.12 -19.00
CA GLN A 286 1.44 -21.63 -17.63
C GLN A 286 0.11 -21.44 -16.92
N TRP A 287 -0.69 -20.46 -17.36
CA TRP A 287 -1.95 -20.09 -16.70
C TRP A 287 -3.19 -20.42 -17.53
N ALA A 288 -3.04 -21.20 -18.61
CA ALA A 288 -4.11 -21.56 -19.52
C ALA A 288 -4.92 -20.34 -20.04
N GLY A 289 -4.26 -19.20 -20.22
CA GLY A 289 -4.87 -17.97 -20.74
C GLY A 289 -5.61 -17.12 -19.70
N ASP A 290 -5.40 -17.32 -18.39
CA ASP A 290 -6.02 -16.50 -17.34
C ASP A 290 -5.59 -15.02 -17.42
N LYS A 291 -6.54 -14.14 -17.75
CA LYS A 291 -6.30 -12.71 -18.06
C LYS A 291 -6.34 -11.78 -16.86
N ARG A 292 -6.29 -12.27 -15.62
CA ARG A 292 -6.50 -11.45 -14.41
C ARG A 292 -5.62 -10.20 -14.28
N TYR A 293 -4.41 -10.22 -14.84
CA TYR A 293 -3.49 -9.07 -14.80
C TYR A 293 -3.44 -8.28 -16.12
N ASP A 294 -4.19 -8.66 -17.16
CA ASP A 294 -4.20 -7.99 -18.47
C ASP A 294 -4.48 -6.49 -18.32
N ALA A 295 -5.48 -6.13 -17.51
CA ALA A 295 -5.85 -4.73 -17.28
C ALA A 295 -4.69 -3.92 -16.67
N TRP A 296 -3.89 -4.51 -15.79
CA TRP A 296 -2.74 -3.84 -15.21
C TRP A 296 -1.59 -3.74 -16.21
N VAL A 297 -1.29 -4.83 -16.92
CA VAL A 297 -0.15 -4.94 -17.86
C VAL A 297 -0.34 -4.07 -19.11
N ASN A 298 -1.59 -3.92 -19.57
CA ASN A 298 -1.92 -3.21 -20.81
C ASN A 298 -2.07 -1.69 -20.62
N THR A 299 -2.01 -1.18 -19.39
CA THR A 299 -1.90 0.26 -19.16
C THR A 299 -0.48 0.76 -19.41
N PRO A 300 -0.26 2.09 -19.56
CA PRO A 300 1.08 2.65 -19.62
C PRO A 300 1.90 2.27 -18.39
N LEU A 301 3.00 1.55 -18.62
CA LEU A 301 3.96 1.15 -17.58
C LEU A 301 5.05 2.21 -17.45
N ASN A 302 5.49 2.44 -16.23
CA ASN A 302 6.59 3.32 -15.88
C ASN A 302 7.18 2.87 -14.53
N ASN A 303 8.28 3.48 -14.08
CA ASN A 303 8.96 3.12 -12.84
C ASN A 303 8.03 3.23 -11.62
N ALA A 304 7.27 4.32 -11.54
CA ALA A 304 6.34 4.57 -10.43
C ALA A 304 5.25 3.49 -10.31
N ARG A 305 4.84 2.86 -11.41
CA ARG A 305 3.85 1.78 -11.40
C ARG A 305 4.40 0.47 -10.84
N LEU A 306 5.72 0.29 -10.83
CA LEU A 306 6.38 -0.88 -10.22
C LEU A 306 6.62 -0.70 -8.72
N LEU A 307 6.50 0.52 -8.17
CA LEU A 307 6.79 0.82 -6.77
C LEU A 307 5.98 0.01 -5.75
N PRO A 308 4.68 -0.26 -5.95
CA PRO A 308 3.91 -1.06 -5.00
C PRO A 308 4.42 -2.52 -4.88
N PHE A 309 5.14 -3.01 -5.90
CA PHE A 309 5.64 -4.39 -5.94
C PHE A 309 7.03 -4.48 -5.31
N GLY A 310 7.19 -5.41 -4.37
CA GLY A 310 8.43 -5.66 -3.64
C GLY A 310 8.45 -5.18 -2.20
N LEU A 311 7.41 -4.48 -1.73
CA LEU A 311 7.26 -4.10 -0.33
C LEU A 311 6.65 -5.22 0.54
N TYR A 312 5.81 -6.08 -0.06
CA TYR A 312 4.93 -6.96 0.71
C TYR A 312 5.50 -8.36 0.99
N ASP A 313 6.30 -8.95 0.09
CA ASP A 313 6.55 -10.39 0.15
C ASP A 313 7.95 -10.79 0.63
N GLN A 314 8.86 -9.82 0.85
CA GLN A 314 10.28 -10.10 1.05
C GLN A 314 10.56 -11.03 2.23
N TRP A 315 9.87 -10.85 3.36
CA TRP A 315 10.12 -11.59 4.60
C TRP A 315 9.01 -12.59 4.94
N VAL A 316 8.04 -12.81 4.06
CA VAL A 316 6.97 -13.82 4.28
C VAL A 316 7.55 -15.21 4.60
N PRO A 317 8.60 -15.72 3.91
CA PRO A 317 9.23 -16.99 4.28
C PRO A 317 9.84 -16.99 5.69
N ALA A 318 10.37 -15.86 6.16
CA ALA A 318 10.92 -15.73 7.51
C ALA A 318 9.84 -15.87 8.58
N PHE A 319 8.69 -15.23 8.38
CA PHE A 319 7.54 -15.34 9.29
C PHE A 319 6.92 -16.75 9.26
N ALA A 320 6.88 -17.41 8.10
CA ALA A 320 6.46 -18.80 7.99
C ALA A 320 7.41 -19.75 8.76
N ALA A 321 8.73 -19.54 8.64
CA ALA A 321 9.73 -20.26 9.42
C ALA A 321 9.52 -20.07 10.92
N LEU A 322 9.33 -18.82 11.35
CA LEU A 322 9.12 -18.46 12.74
C LEU A 322 7.84 -19.10 13.31
N PHE A 323 6.72 -19.04 12.58
CA PHE A 323 5.47 -19.67 12.98
C PHE A 323 5.61 -21.19 13.12
N SER A 324 6.36 -21.82 12.22
CA SER A 324 6.67 -23.25 12.32
C SER A 324 7.53 -23.58 13.55
N GLN A 325 8.54 -22.76 13.87
CA GLN A 325 9.41 -22.94 15.04
C GLN A 325 8.64 -22.88 16.37
N VAL A 326 7.60 -22.04 16.45
CA VAL A 326 6.74 -21.97 17.63
C VAL A 326 5.59 -22.99 17.61
N GLY A 327 5.58 -23.92 16.64
CA GLY A 327 4.60 -25.00 16.55
C GLY A 327 3.22 -24.58 16.05
N GLY A 328 3.11 -23.45 15.34
CA GLY A 328 1.84 -22.89 14.88
C GLY A 328 1.02 -22.20 15.98
N ASP A 329 1.65 -21.82 17.09
CA ASP A 329 1.01 -21.12 18.21
C ASP A 329 1.02 -19.60 17.98
N TRP A 330 -0.17 -19.01 17.78
CA TRP A 330 -0.33 -17.58 17.48
C TRP A 330 0.20 -16.65 18.60
N PRO A 331 -0.14 -16.86 19.90
CA PRO A 331 0.41 -16.03 20.97
C PRO A 331 1.94 -16.02 21.02
N ARG A 332 2.59 -17.18 20.91
CA ARG A 332 4.05 -17.29 20.88
C ARG A 332 4.64 -16.67 19.61
N PHE A 333 3.98 -16.84 18.48
CA PHE A 333 4.39 -16.22 17.22
C PHE A 333 4.41 -14.70 17.34
N TYR A 334 3.34 -14.09 17.86
CA TYR A 334 3.30 -12.63 18.02
C TYR A 334 4.35 -12.12 19.01
N ALA A 335 4.62 -12.85 20.10
CA ALA A 335 5.70 -12.50 21.02
C ALA A 335 7.09 -12.51 20.34
N GLU A 336 7.35 -13.50 19.48
CA GLU A 336 8.61 -13.53 18.71
C GLU A 336 8.68 -12.46 17.63
N VAL A 337 7.56 -12.14 16.97
CA VAL A 337 7.47 -11.02 16.02
C VAL A 337 7.79 -9.70 16.72
N GLU A 338 7.23 -9.47 17.91
CA GLU A 338 7.52 -8.28 18.71
C GLU A 338 9.00 -8.21 19.10
N ARG A 339 9.58 -9.34 19.54
CA ARG A 339 11.01 -9.43 19.84
C ARG A 339 11.88 -9.11 18.63
N LEU A 340 11.55 -9.65 17.46
CA LEU A 340 12.26 -9.35 16.21
C LEU A 340 12.11 -7.87 15.82
N GLY A 341 10.91 -7.32 15.95
CA GLY A 341 10.62 -5.91 15.66
C GLY A 341 11.39 -4.94 16.55
N GLY A 342 11.65 -5.31 17.80
CA GLY A 342 12.45 -4.54 18.76
C GLY A 342 13.96 -4.46 18.46
N LEU A 343 14.48 -5.27 17.53
CA LEU A 343 15.89 -5.26 17.16
C LEU A 343 16.26 -3.99 16.35
N PRO A 344 17.51 -3.52 16.44
CA PRO A 344 18.04 -2.53 15.49
C PRO A 344 17.86 -2.99 14.04
N VAL A 345 17.58 -2.08 13.11
CA VAL A 345 17.24 -2.38 11.70
C VAL A 345 18.21 -3.40 11.05
N VAL A 346 19.51 -3.23 11.25
CA VAL A 346 20.54 -4.11 10.66
C VAL A 346 20.46 -5.53 11.24
N GLU A 347 20.33 -5.64 12.56
CA GLU A 347 20.21 -6.93 13.25
C GLU A 347 18.89 -7.63 12.90
N ARG A 348 17.79 -6.86 12.82
CA ARG A 348 16.48 -7.34 12.40
C ARG A 348 16.52 -7.95 11.00
N LYS A 349 17.07 -7.21 10.02
CA LYS A 349 17.20 -7.71 8.64
C LYS A 349 18.08 -8.96 8.55
N LEU A 350 19.14 -9.04 9.34
CA LEU A 350 19.98 -10.24 9.41
C LEU A 350 19.21 -11.44 9.98
N ALA A 351 18.48 -11.24 11.09
CA ALA A 351 17.67 -12.28 11.70
C ALA A 351 16.57 -12.81 10.77
N LEU A 352 15.86 -11.91 10.08
CA LEU A 352 14.85 -12.29 9.08
C LEU A 352 15.46 -13.08 7.93
N LYS A 353 16.66 -12.69 7.46
CA LYS A 353 17.38 -13.44 6.44
C LYS A 353 17.73 -14.84 6.91
N THR A 354 18.28 -14.98 8.11
CA THR A 354 18.58 -16.30 8.68
C THR A 354 17.34 -17.17 8.81
N LEU A 355 16.20 -16.60 9.22
CA LEU A 355 14.92 -17.31 9.28
C LEU A 355 14.43 -17.76 7.89
N ALA A 356 14.46 -16.86 6.90
CA ALA A 356 14.07 -17.17 5.53
C ALA A 356 14.93 -18.29 4.92
N ASP A 357 16.24 -18.27 5.19
CA ASP A 357 17.19 -19.27 4.70
C ASP A 357 17.07 -20.63 5.44
N SER A 358 16.40 -20.66 6.60
CA SER A 358 16.28 -21.86 7.44
C SER A 358 15.21 -22.85 7.00
N GLN A 359 14.32 -22.48 6.06
CA GLN A 359 13.39 -23.44 5.46
C GLN A 359 13.96 -24.03 4.17
N PRO A 360 14.07 -25.37 4.05
CA PRO A 360 14.23 -25.98 2.75
C PRO A 360 12.96 -25.73 1.93
N PHE A 361 13.12 -25.35 0.65
CA PHE A 361 12.05 -25.35 -0.35
C PHE A 361 11.22 -26.63 -0.20
N SER A 362 10.02 -26.49 0.33
CA SER A 362 9.08 -27.58 0.51
C SER A 362 7.96 -27.42 -0.51
N GLY A 363 8.19 -27.98 -1.71
CA GLY A 363 7.16 -28.44 -2.67
C GLY A 363 6.21 -27.42 -3.27
#